data_AF-A0A2W1JA40-F1
#
_entry.id   AF-A0A2W1JA40-F1
#
_cell.length_a   1.000
_cell.length_b   1.000
_cell.length_c   1.000
_cell.angle_alpha   90.00
_cell.angle_beta   90.00
_cell.angle_gamma   90.00
#
_symmetry.space_group_name_H-M   'P 1'
#
loop_
_entity.id
_entity.type
_entity.pdbx_description
1 polymer ?
#
loop_
_entity_poly.entity_id
_entity_poly.type
_entity_poly.pdbx_seq_one_letter_code
_entity_poly.pdbx_strand_id
1 'polypeptide(L)'
;MHARIAQPQTPQDYVLTKINHIYDRNRKLRLAKRHQVILRHRRRLVRARAKFKQELDRALHPKTQQGLGVAVSLDERYLTQPGFIAYFEFEGHCWMLALQQKSWHSEWFFKREDQSSVTRCSSRTLEAALCYALGQSRHQAA
;
A
#
# COMPACT_ATOMS: atom_id res chain seq x y z
N MET A 1 -26.32 36.89 46.04
CA MET A 1 -25.20 36.75 45.09
C MET A 1 -23.95 36.37 45.89
N HIS A 2 -23.61 35.07 45.95
CA HIS A 2 -22.41 34.62 46.67
C HIS A 2 -21.21 34.63 45.72
N ALA A 3 -20.29 35.57 45.91
CA ALA A 3 -18.99 35.55 45.26
C ALA A 3 -18.19 34.36 45.81
N ARG A 4 -17.92 33.35 44.96
CA ARG A 4 -17.00 32.28 45.30
C ARG A 4 -15.59 32.87 45.37
N ILE A 5 -15.11 33.10 46.59
CA ILE A 5 -13.71 33.45 46.84
C ILE A 5 -12.88 32.22 46.45
N ALA A 6 -12.11 32.33 45.36
CA ALA A 6 -11.16 31.30 44.97
C ALA A 6 -10.11 31.16 46.07
N GLN A 7 -10.02 29.98 46.69
CA GLN A 7 -8.98 29.72 47.69
C GLN A 7 -7.59 29.89 47.04
N PRO A 8 -6.63 30.52 47.75
CA PRO A 8 -5.27 30.64 47.25
C PRO A 8 -4.66 29.24 47.09
N GLN A 9 -4.22 28.92 45.87
CA GLN A 9 -3.55 27.65 45.60
C GLN A 9 -2.29 27.56 46.44
N THR A 10 -2.09 26.42 47.11
CA THR A 10 -0.83 26.20 47.82
C THR A 10 0.32 26.16 46.80
N PRO A 11 1.54 26.59 47.16
CA PRO A 11 2.68 26.58 46.24
C PRO A 11 2.94 25.21 45.60
N GLN A 12 2.63 24.12 46.32
CA GLN A 12 2.73 22.74 45.83
C GLN A 12 1.69 22.43 44.74
N ASP A 13 0.42 22.85 44.91
CA ASP A 13 -0.63 22.65 43.92
C ASP A 13 -0.36 23.41 42.62
N TYR A 14 0.20 24.63 42.73
CA TYR A 14 0.61 25.43 41.57
C TYR A 14 1.72 24.74 40.75
N VAL A 15 2.73 24.17 41.44
CA VAL A 15 3.84 23.46 40.81
C VAL A 15 3.33 22.19 40.11
N LEU A 16 2.49 21.38 40.77
CA LEU A 16 1.91 20.18 40.19
C LEU A 16 1.03 20.49 38.97
N THR A 17 0.22 21.55 39.04
CA THR A 17 -0.63 22.00 37.93
C THR A 17 0.21 22.41 36.71
N LYS A 18 1.33 23.12 36.92
CA LYS A 18 2.28 23.45 35.85
C LYS A 18 2.95 22.22 35.24
N ILE A 19 3.38 21.26 36.06
CA ILE A 19 3.99 20.02 35.58
C ILE A 19 2.99 19.23 34.73
N ASN A 20 1.74 19.09 35.19
CA ASN A 20 0.67 18.44 34.44
C ASN A 20 0.38 19.16 33.11
N HIS A 21 0.33 20.49 33.10
CA HIS A 21 0.16 21.26 31.86
C HIS A 21 1.31 21.05 30.86
N ILE A 22 2.56 20.99 31.33
CA ILE A 22 3.72 20.70 30.48
C ILE A 22 3.63 19.27 29.94
N TYR A 23 3.28 18.30 30.78
CA TYR A 23 3.11 16.91 30.38
C TYR A 23 2.03 16.77 29.31
N ASP A 24 0.85 17.36 29.51
CA ASP A 24 -0.26 17.33 28.57
C ASP A 24 0.07 18.02 27.26
N ARG A 25 0.76 19.16 27.30
CA ARG A 25 1.25 19.85 26.10
C ARG A 25 2.20 18.94 25.31
N ASN A 26 3.16 18.33 25.98
CA ASN A 26 4.13 17.42 25.36
C ASN A 26 3.47 16.15 24.83
N ARG A 27 2.47 15.61 25.52
CA ARG A 27 1.65 14.48 25.06
C ARG A 27 0.87 14.85 23.80
N LYS A 28 0.19 16.00 23.78
CA LYS A 28 -0.53 16.51 22.59
C LYS A 28 0.42 16.70 21.41
N LEU A 29 1.60 17.28 21.61
CA LEU A 29 2.61 17.44 20.55
C LEU A 29 3.10 16.10 20.00
N ARG A 30 3.37 15.11 20.86
CA ARG A 30 3.77 13.76 20.43
C ARG A 30 2.67 13.09 19.61
N LEU A 31 1.42 13.17 20.05
CA LEU A 31 0.27 12.62 19.33
C LEU A 31 0.07 13.31 17.97
N ALA A 32 0.18 14.63 17.92
CA ALA A 32 0.08 15.39 16.67
C ALA A 32 1.18 14.98 15.67
N LYS A 33 2.44 14.86 16.14
CA LYS A 33 3.55 14.37 15.31
C LYS A 33 3.27 12.96 14.77
N ARG A 34 2.82 12.03 15.63
CA ARG A 34 2.46 10.66 15.23
C ARG A 34 1.33 10.66 14.18
N HIS A 35 0.28 11.45 14.39
CA HIS A 35 -0.81 11.59 13.42
C HIS A 35 -0.34 12.14 12.07
N GLN A 36 0.56 13.13 12.07
CA GLN A 36 1.12 13.65 10.82
C GLN A 36 1.91 12.57 10.05
N VAL A 37 2.70 11.74 10.73
CA VAL A 37 3.42 10.63 10.07
C VAL A 37 2.43 9.64 9.46
N ILE A 38 1.39 9.24 10.19
CA ILE A 38 0.35 8.33 9.68
C ILE A 38 -0.36 8.92 8.46
N LEU A 39 -0.74 10.20 8.50
CA LEU A 39 -1.37 10.88 7.38
C LEU A 39 -0.46 10.96 6.15
N ARG A 40 0.83 11.27 6.33
CA ARG A 40 1.81 11.28 5.25
C ARG A 40 1.95 9.90 4.61
N HIS A 41 2.02 8.85 5.45
CA HIS A 41 2.11 7.48 4.97
C HIS A 41 0.85 7.07 4.18
N ARG A 42 -0.35 7.34 4.70
CA ARG A 42 -1.61 7.09 3.98
C ARG A 42 -1.67 7.79 2.62
N ARG A 43 -1.28 9.07 2.56
CA ARG A 43 -1.22 9.82 1.29
C ARG A 43 -0.22 9.20 0.31
N ARG A 44 0.92 8.71 0.81
CA ARG A 44 1.92 8.02 -0.01
C ARG A 44 1.35 6.71 -0.59
N LEU A 45 0.63 5.93 0.20
CA LEU A 45 -0.02 4.69 -0.26
C LEU A 45 -1.07 4.98 -1.34
N VAL A 46 -1.92 6.00 -1.16
CA VAL A 46 -2.93 6.38 -2.18
C VAL A 46 -2.25 6.74 -3.51
N ARG A 47 -1.17 7.53 -3.46
CA ARG A 47 -0.41 7.89 -4.67
C ARG A 47 0.26 6.68 -5.31
N ALA A 48 0.85 5.79 -4.51
CA ALA A 48 1.47 4.58 -5.00
C ALA A 48 0.43 3.64 -5.66
N ARG A 49 -0.76 3.49 -5.07
CA ARG A 49 -1.87 2.73 -5.66
C ARG A 49 -2.30 3.30 -7.00
N ALA A 50 -2.51 4.62 -7.06
CA ALA A 50 -2.91 5.30 -8.28
C ALA A 50 -1.85 5.14 -9.38
N LYS A 51 -0.57 5.28 -9.04
CA LYS A 51 0.55 5.06 -9.96
C LYS A 51 0.60 3.62 -10.47
N PHE A 52 0.45 2.65 -9.58
CA PHE A 52 0.41 1.23 -9.97
C PHE A 52 -0.74 0.95 -10.93
N LYS A 53 -1.94 1.42 -10.61
CA LYS A 53 -3.12 1.25 -11.47
C LYS A 53 -2.92 1.91 -12.84
N GLN A 54 -2.37 3.13 -12.87
CA GLN A 54 -2.06 3.81 -14.12
C GLN A 54 -1.08 3.03 -14.99
N GLU A 55 -0.04 2.43 -14.38
CA GLU A 55 0.91 1.60 -15.12
C GLU A 55 0.28 0.28 -15.60
N LEU A 56 -0.61 -0.31 -14.81
CA LEU A 56 -1.37 -1.50 -15.20
C LEU A 56 -2.27 -1.21 -16.41
N ASP A 57 -3.01 -0.10 -16.36
CA ASP A 57 -3.88 0.36 -17.45
C ASP A 57 -3.10 0.67 -18.74
N ARG A 58 -1.82 1.04 -18.63
CA ARG A 58 -0.92 1.24 -19.77
C ARG A 58 -0.38 -0.07 -20.34
N ALA A 59 -0.20 -1.08 -19.51
CA ALA A 59 0.48 -2.32 -19.87
C ALA A 59 -0.48 -3.46 -20.25
N LEU A 60 -1.73 -3.40 -19.80
CA LEU A 60 -2.74 -4.44 -19.98
C LEU A 60 -4.07 -3.83 -20.42
N HIS A 61 -4.59 -4.29 -21.56
CA HIS A 61 -5.83 -3.76 -22.12
C HIS A 61 -7.02 -3.91 -21.13
N PRO A 62 -7.94 -2.93 -21.03
CA PRO A 62 -9.05 -2.97 -20.08
C PRO A 62 -9.94 -4.20 -20.20
N LYS A 63 -10.15 -4.70 -21.42
CA LYS A 63 -10.92 -5.95 -21.68
C LYS A 63 -10.25 -7.16 -21.02
N THR A 64 -8.92 -7.26 -21.10
CA THR A 64 -8.15 -8.35 -20.51
C THR A 64 -8.18 -8.25 -18.98
N GLN A 65 -8.05 -7.03 -18.43
CA GLN A 65 -8.20 -6.81 -16.99
C GLN A 65 -9.57 -7.23 -16.45
N GLN A 66 -10.64 -6.88 -17.17
CA GLN A 66 -12.01 -7.25 -16.80
C GLN A 66 -12.25 -8.74 -16.96
N GLY A 67 -11.78 -9.35 -18.05
CA GLY A 67 -11.94 -10.78 -18.32
C GLY A 67 -11.22 -11.65 -17.30
N LEU A 68 -10.06 -11.21 -16.80
CA LEU A 68 -9.33 -11.89 -15.73
C LEU A 68 -9.84 -11.54 -14.33
N GLY A 69 -10.67 -10.51 -14.16
CA GLY A 69 -11.12 -10.06 -12.84
C GLY A 69 -9.97 -9.52 -11.97
N VAL A 70 -9.05 -8.76 -12.57
CA VAL A 70 -7.83 -8.30 -11.87
C VAL A 70 -8.16 -7.43 -10.66
N ALA A 71 -7.66 -7.85 -9.48
CA ALA A 71 -7.81 -7.16 -8.21
C ALA A 71 -6.46 -6.60 -7.73
N VAL A 72 -6.40 -5.29 -7.46
CA VAL A 72 -5.18 -4.64 -6.93
C VAL A 72 -5.22 -4.57 -5.41
N SER A 73 -4.22 -5.18 -4.76
CA SER A 73 -4.05 -5.16 -3.30
C SER A 73 -2.67 -4.62 -2.91
N LEU A 74 -2.55 -4.18 -1.65
CA LEU A 74 -1.26 -3.85 -1.05
C LEU A 74 -0.72 -5.13 -0.42
N ASP A 75 0.50 -5.51 -0.78
CA ASP A 75 1.17 -6.68 -0.24
C ASP A 75 2.50 -6.30 0.43
N GLU A 76 2.71 -6.87 1.60
CA GLU A 76 3.86 -6.67 2.47
C GLU A 76 4.76 -7.91 2.52
N ARG A 77 4.33 -9.05 1.95
CA ARG A 77 4.98 -10.36 2.10
C ARG A 77 6.07 -10.62 1.07
N TYR A 78 5.88 -10.17 -0.17
CA TYR A 78 6.73 -10.57 -1.30
C TYR A 78 7.80 -9.54 -1.70
N LEU A 79 7.80 -8.36 -1.05
CA LEU A 79 8.68 -7.25 -1.39
C LEU A 79 9.42 -6.75 -0.15
N THR A 80 10.69 -6.35 -0.31
CA THR A 80 11.50 -5.74 0.76
C THR A 80 10.85 -4.46 1.32
N GLN A 81 9.91 -3.87 0.58
CA GLN A 81 9.06 -2.76 0.99
C GLN A 81 7.62 -3.04 0.54
N PRO A 82 6.59 -2.68 1.32
CA PRO A 82 5.18 -2.82 0.93
C PRO A 82 4.91 -2.25 -0.46
N GLY A 83 4.32 -3.05 -1.34
CA GLY A 83 4.06 -2.68 -2.73
C GLY A 83 2.66 -3.09 -3.17
N PHE A 84 2.13 -2.35 -4.16
CA PHE A 84 0.88 -2.76 -4.79
C PHE A 84 1.16 -3.83 -5.83
N ILE A 85 0.30 -4.84 -5.84
CA ILE A 85 0.32 -5.94 -6.80
C ILE A 85 -1.11 -6.22 -7.26
N ALA A 86 -1.21 -6.83 -8.44
CA ALA A 86 -2.45 -7.25 -9.04
C ALA A 86 -2.55 -8.77 -8.96
N TYR A 87 -3.70 -9.26 -8.52
CA TYR A 87 -4.01 -10.69 -8.45
C TYR A 87 -5.19 -11.01 -9.35
N PHE A 88 -5.20 -12.21 -9.90
CA PHE A 88 -6.36 -12.76 -10.58
C PHE A 88 -6.33 -14.29 -10.53
N GLU A 89 -7.49 -14.89 -10.74
CA GLU A 89 -7.62 -16.35 -10.84
C GLU A 89 -7.82 -16.74 -12.30
N PHE A 90 -7.11 -17.78 -12.74
CA PHE A 90 -7.28 -18.35 -14.06
C PHE A 90 -7.12 -19.87 -13.98
N GLU A 91 -8.14 -20.61 -14.43
CA GLU A 91 -8.16 -22.08 -14.40
C GLU A 91 -7.87 -22.68 -13.00
N GLY A 92 -8.42 -22.07 -11.95
CA GLY A 92 -8.21 -22.53 -10.56
C GLY A 92 -6.84 -22.18 -9.97
N HIS A 93 -6.02 -21.41 -10.69
CA HIS A 93 -4.71 -20.96 -10.22
C HIS A 93 -4.69 -19.46 -9.96
N CYS A 94 -4.08 -19.07 -8.84
CA CYS A 94 -3.84 -17.67 -8.51
C CYS A 94 -2.59 -17.17 -9.24
N TRP A 95 -2.73 -16.05 -9.93
CA TRP A 95 -1.66 -15.34 -10.61
C TRP A 95 -1.42 -14.00 -9.94
N MET A 96 -0.14 -13.62 -9.86
CA MET A 96 0.31 -12.36 -9.30
C MET A 96 1.05 -11.56 -10.36
N LEU A 97 0.76 -10.27 -10.44
CA LEU A 97 1.40 -9.24 -11.26
C LEU A 97 1.99 -8.17 -10.33
N ALA A 98 3.28 -7.92 -10.44
CA ALA A 98 3.99 -6.91 -9.68
C ALA A 98 4.78 -5.97 -10.60
N LEU A 99 4.96 -4.73 -10.16
CA LEU A 99 5.71 -3.71 -10.89
C LEU A 99 6.94 -3.30 -10.07
N GLN A 100 8.12 -3.43 -10.67
CA GLN A 100 9.34 -2.86 -10.12
C GLN A 100 9.73 -1.61 -10.90
N GLN A 101 9.91 -0.50 -10.18
CA GLN A 101 10.44 0.71 -10.78
C GLN A 101 11.96 0.70 -10.70
N LYS A 102 12.61 0.73 -11.86
CA LYS A 102 14.06 1.00 -11.98
C LYS A 102 14.27 2.46 -12.36
N SER A 103 15.50 2.96 -12.23
CA SER A 103 15.83 4.38 -12.41
C SER A 103 15.45 4.96 -13.78
N TRP A 104 15.35 4.11 -14.81
CA TRP A 104 15.16 4.51 -16.21
C TRP A 104 13.93 3.88 -16.88
N HIS A 105 13.31 2.87 -16.27
CA HIS A 105 12.20 2.10 -16.84
C HIS A 105 11.42 1.35 -15.76
N SER A 106 10.19 0.95 -16.09
CA SER A 106 9.35 0.04 -15.30
C SER A 106 9.49 -1.38 -15.83
N GLU A 107 9.61 -2.36 -14.94
CA GLU A 107 9.63 -3.79 -15.27
C GLU A 107 8.47 -4.48 -14.56
N TRP A 108 7.76 -5.34 -15.29
CA TRP A 108 6.69 -6.16 -14.78
C TRP A 108 7.17 -7.57 -14.49
N PHE A 109 6.63 -8.13 -13.42
CA PHE A 109 6.90 -9.46 -12.94
C PHE A 109 5.56 -10.15 -12.79
N PHE A 110 5.47 -11.38 -13.27
CA PHE A 110 4.32 -12.19 -12.96
C PHE A 110 4.70 -13.64 -12.76
N LYS A 111 3.90 -14.31 -11.94
CA LYS A 111 4.03 -15.73 -11.66
C LYS A 111 2.68 -16.32 -11.25
N ARG A 112 2.57 -17.62 -11.42
CA ARG A 112 1.55 -18.45 -10.76
C ARG A 112 1.99 -18.72 -9.32
N GLU A 113 1.07 -18.77 -8.38
CA GLU A 113 1.40 -18.87 -6.93
C GLU A 113 2.17 -20.16 -6.58
N ASP A 114 1.85 -21.26 -7.25
CA ASP A 114 2.48 -22.58 -7.14
C ASP A 114 3.81 -22.70 -7.92
N GLN A 115 4.12 -21.73 -8.80
CA GLN A 115 5.36 -21.73 -9.58
C GLN A 115 6.46 -20.95 -8.86
N SER A 116 7.67 -21.54 -8.84
CA SER A 116 8.86 -20.87 -8.33
C SER A 116 9.45 -19.88 -9.35
N SER A 117 9.22 -20.10 -10.64
CA SER A 117 9.69 -19.24 -11.72
C SER A 117 8.91 -17.93 -11.78
N VAL A 118 9.64 -16.83 -11.99
CA VAL A 118 9.07 -15.50 -12.19
C VAL A 118 9.37 -15.06 -13.62
N THR A 119 8.32 -14.75 -14.38
CA THR A 119 8.48 -14.16 -15.71
C THR A 119 8.64 -12.66 -15.58
N ARG A 120 9.62 -12.11 -16.30
CA ARG A 120 9.94 -10.67 -16.32
C ARG A 120 9.69 -10.10 -17.71
N CYS A 121 9.07 -8.94 -17.79
CA CYS A 121 8.76 -8.31 -19.06
C CYS A 121 8.65 -6.78 -18.93
N SER A 122 8.68 -6.10 -20.07
CA SER A 122 8.43 -4.66 -20.15
C SER A 122 6.94 -4.37 -20.15
N SER A 123 6.52 -3.13 -19.85
CA SER A 123 5.11 -2.74 -19.98
C SER A 123 4.54 -2.97 -21.39
N ARG A 124 5.37 -2.87 -22.44
CA ARG A 124 4.93 -3.10 -23.83
C ARG A 124 4.65 -4.56 -24.15
N THR A 125 5.31 -5.48 -23.44
CA THR A 125 5.24 -6.91 -23.72
C THR A 125 4.44 -7.68 -22.67
N LEU A 126 3.93 -7.00 -21.63
CA LEU A 126 3.21 -7.61 -20.53
C LEU A 126 2.01 -8.42 -21.02
N GLU A 127 1.12 -7.81 -21.79
CA GLU A 127 -0.11 -8.47 -22.23
C GLU A 127 0.18 -9.71 -23.10
N ALA A 128 1.09 -9.59 -24.07
CA ALA A 128 1.47 -10.71 -24.92
C ALA A 128 2.12 -11.85 -24.12
N ALA A 129 3.03 -11.53 -23.19
CA ALA A 129 3.69 -12.50 -22.33
C ALA A 129 2.70 -13.20 -21.39
N LEU A 130 1.73 -12.44 -20.86
CA LEU A 130 0.67 -12.97 -20.00
C LEU A 130 -0.24 -13.93 -20.78
N CYS A 131 -0.75 -13.50 -21.94
CA CYS A 131 -1.60 -14.34 -22.79
C CYS A 131 -0.88 -15.64 -23.21
N TYR A 132 0.41 -15.57 -23.54
CA TYR A 132 1.21 -16.75 -23.83
C TYR A 132 1.30 -17.69 -22.62
N ALA A 133 1.60 -17.16 -21.42
CA ALA A 133 1.70 -17.95 -20.20
C ALA A 133 0.36 -18.62 -19.81
N LEU A 134 -0.76 -17.91 -19.96
CA LEU A 134 -2.10 -18.45 -19.73
C LEU A 134 -2.48 -19.51 -20.77
N GLY A 135 -2.08 -19.33 -22.03
CA GLY A 135 -2.25 -20.36 -23.06
C GLY A 135 -1.47 -21.64 -22.74
N GLN A 136 -0.24 -21.50 -22.24
CA GLN A 136 0.58 -22.65 -21.82
C GLN A 136 -0.01 -23.37 -20.61
N SER A 137 -0.59 -22.66 -19.64
CA SER A 137 -1.21 -23.31 -18.47
C SER A 137 -2.38 -24.20 -18.88
N ARG A 138 -3.19 -23.75 -19.84
CA ARG A 138 -4.33 -24.50 -20.36
C ARG A 138 -3.92 -25.82 -21.01
N HIS A 139 -2.78 -25.84 -21.70
CA HIS A 139 -2.24 -27.06 -22.31
C HIS A 139 -1.64 -28.04 -21.30
N GLN A 140 -1.24 -27.58 -20.12
CA GLN A 140 -0.71 -28.44 -19.05
C GLN A 140 -1.80 -28.99 -18.13
N ALA A 141 -2.98 -28.38 -18.12
CA ALA A 141 -4.13 -28.78 -17.32
C ALA A 141 -5.08 -29.77 -18.03
N ALA A 142 -4.87 -30.01 -19.33
CA ALA A 142 -5.62 -30.97 -20.16
C ALA A 142 -4.87 -32.31 -20.28
#